data_AF-A0A5C7FVV0-F1
#
_entry.id   AF-A0A5C7FVV0-F1
#
_cell.length_a   1.000
_cell.length_b   1.000
_cell.length_c   1.000
_cell.angle_alpha   90.00
_cell.angle_beta   90.00
_cell.angle_gamma   90.00
#
_symmetry.space_group_name_H-M   'P 1'
#
loop_
_entity.id
_entity.type
_entity.pdbx_description
1 polymer ?
#
loop_
_entity_poly.entity_id
_entity_poly.type
_entity_poly.pdbx_seq_one_letter_code
_entity_poly.pdbx_strand_id
1 'polypeptide(L)'
;MLKVSLPVGDDLLEIHHNMWNGKDQVFWNGESVSRKNRFFGSTHVFRVANSITGREDVFRVRVGMGFNGTTYSVKRNERVLLGTWRDQLTHDSRRQMPTDDSLDLNNPPPRHRPDPEPAQRRNWSDEDLIV
;
A
#
# COMPACT_ATOMS: atom_id res chain seq x y z
N MET A 1 2.36 18.72 11.77
CA MET A 1 2.72 17.28 11.74
C MET A 1 2.78 16.87 10.29
N LEU A 2 3.88 16.27 9.82
CA LEU A 2 3.98 15.78 8.45
C LEU A 2 3.61 14.30 8.43
N LYS A 3 2.82 13.88 7.44
CA LYS A 3 2.45 12.49 7.23
C LYS A 3 2.77 12.12 5.78
N VAL A 4 3.42 10.97 5.60
CA VAL A 4 3.67 10.37 4.29
C VAL A 4 2.98 9.02 4.27
N SER A 5 2.15 8.78 3.27
CA SER A 5 1.47 7.51 3.02
C SER A 5 2.00 6.92 1.71
N LEU A 6 2.45 5.67 1.77
CA LEU A 6 2.98 4.94 0.62
C LEU A 6 2.22 3.62 0.49
N PRO A 7 1.41 3.43 -0.57
CA PRO A 7 0.82 2.13 -0.85
C PRO A 7 1.91 1.16 -1.33
N VAL A 8 1.89 -0.07 -0.81
CA VAL A 8 2.82 -1.14 -1.14
C VAL A 8 2.03 -2.41 -1.46
N GLY A 9 1.60 -2.54 -2.73
CA GLY A 9 0.62 -3.57 -3.09
C GLY A 9 -0.73 -3.25 -2.45
N ASP A 10 -1.28 -4.21 -1.69
CA ASP A 10 -2.53 -4.05 -0.93
C ASP A 10 -2.32 -3.47 0.48
N ASP A 11 -1.06 -3.33 0.91
CA ASP A 11 -0.71 -2.81 2.23
C ASP A 11 -0.41 -1.30 2.20
N LEU A 12 -0.54 -0.65 3.35
CA LEU A 12 -0.27 0.77 3.53
C LEU A 12 0.86 1.01 4.54
N LEU A 13 1.93 1.66 4.06
CA LEU A 13 2.99 2.18 4.91
C LEU A 13 2.74 3.66 5.20
N GLU A 14 2.65 4.02 6.48
CA GLU A 14 2.52 5.41 6.91
C GLU A 14 3.72 5.85 7.76
N ILE A 15 4.22 7.05 7.50
CA ILE A 15 5.32 7.66 8.24
C ILE A 15 4.82 8.97 8.81
N HIS A 16 4.72 9.02 10.12
CA HIS A 16 4.29 10.18 10.87
C HIS A 16 5.51 10.88 11.45
N HIS A 17 5.67 12.13 11.08
CA HIS A 17 6.75 13.00 11.55
C HIS A 17 6.17 14.16 12.34
N ASN A 18 6.56 14.24 13.60
CA ASN A 18 6.21 15.37 14.45
C ASN A 18 7.44 16.27 14.66
N MET A 19 7.41 17.43 14.00
CA MET A 19 8.48 18.45 14.05
C MET A 19 8.67 19.04 15.45
N TRP A 20 7.64 19.03 16.30
CA TRP A 20 7.69 19.67 17.61
C TRP A 20 8.46 18.85 18.65
N ASN A 21 8.24 17.54 18.68
CA ASN A 21 8.88 16.63 19.62
C ASN A 21 9.99 15.78 18.97
N GLY A 22 10.30 16.02 17.69
CA GLY A 22 11.30 15.27 16.94
C GLY A 22 11.01 13.77 16.89
N LYS A 23 9.75 13.36 16.97
CA LYS A 23 9.36 11.95 17.04
C LYS A 23 8.92 11.45 15.67
N ASP A 24 9.57 10.38 15.24
CA ASP A 24 9.24 9.66 14.02
C ASP A 24 8.56 8.35 14.38
N GLN A 25 7.40 8.11 13.77
CA GLN A 25 6.62 6.89 13.94
C GLN A 25 6.29 6.30 12.57
N VAL A 26 6.43 4.99 12.46
CA VAL A 26 6.10 4.24 11.25
C VAL A 26 4.96 3.30 11.59
N PHE A 27 3.97 3.27 10.71
CA PHE A 27 2.81 2.40 10.79
C PHE A 27 2.73 1.51 9.56
N TRP A 28 2.35 0.25 9.76
CA TRP A 28 2.05 -0.71 8.72
C TRP A 28 0.60 -1.14 8.87
N ASN A 29 -0.25 -0.89 7.87
CA ASN A 29 -1.69 -1.17 7.93
C ASN A 29 -2.38 -0.60 9.19
N GLY A 30 -1.90 0.55 9.67
CA GLY A 30 -2.39 1.20 10.89
C GLY A 30 -1.73 0.74 12.20
N GLU A 31 -0.94 -0.34 12.20
CA GLU A 31 -0.21 -0.80 13.38
C GLU A 31 1.15 -0.11 13.51
N SER A 32 1.52 0.34 14.71
CA SER A 32 2.82 1.00 14.92
C SER A 32 3.96 -0.02 14.97
N VAL A 33 4.71 -0.13 13.88
CA VAL A 33 5.84 -1.06 13.77
C VAL A 33 7.17 -0.47 14.22
N SER A 34 7.30 0.86 14.27
CA SER A 34 8.53 1.50 14.73
C SER A 34 8.30 2.90 15.25
N ARG A 35 9.06 3.27 16.29
CA ARG A 35 9.01 4.59 16.92
C ARG A 35 10.41 4.98 17.38
N LYS A 36 10.88 6.16 16.97
CA LYS A 36 12.19 6.70 17.38
C LYS A 36 12.11 8.21 17.61
N ASN A 37 12.87 8.68 18.59
CA ASN A 37 13.13 10.11 18.79
C ASN A 37 14.38 10.49 18.01
N ARG A 38 14.38 11.67 17.39
CA ARG A 38 15.42 12.08 16.45
C ARG A 38 16.19 13.30 16.96
N PHE A 39 17.52 13.23 16.79
CA PHE A 39 18.41 14.40 16.82
C PHE A 39 19.05 14.68 15.43
N PHE A 40 19.46 13.66 14.64
CA PHE A 40 20.11 13.84 13.31
C PHE A 40 19.74 12.76 12.28
N GLY A 41 18.45 12.63 11.96
CA GLY A 41 17.96 11.55 11.11
C GLY A 41 17.43 10.40 11.94
N SER A 42 16.50 9.63 11.37
CA SER A 42 16.06 8.36 11.94
C SER A 42 16.07 7.30 10.85
N THR A 43 16.41 6.07 11.24
CA THR A 43 16.28 4.90 10.38
C THR A 43 15.50 3.84 11.14
N HIS A 44 14.40 3.41 10.55
CA HIS A 44 13.49 2.39 11.05
C HIS A 44 13.70 1.16 10.18
N VAL A 45 13.98 0.02 10.81
CA VAL A 45 14.09 -1.27 10.15
C VAL A 45 13.11 -2.19 10.84
N PHE A 46 12.24 -2.83 10.06
CA PHE A 46 11.22 -3.75 10.55
C PHE A 46 10.95 -4.83 9.51
N ARG A 47 10.35 -5.93 9.94
CA ARG A 47 10.01 -7.08 9.11
C ARG A 47 8.51 -7.22 9.09
N VAL A 48 7.96 -7.53 7.92
CA VAL A 48 6.53 -7.82 7.75
C VAL A 48 6.37 -9.10 6.95
N ALA A 49 5.37 -9.90 7.30
CA ALA A 49 5.04 -11.10 6.54
C ALA A 49 4.40 -10.68 5.20
N ASN A 50 4.93 -11.20 4.11
CA ASN A 50 4.35 -11.02 2.78
C ASN A 50 3.21 -12.03 2.59
N SER A 51 1.98 -11.53 2.49
CA SER A 51 0.78 -12.35 2.31
C SER A 51 0.80 -13.19 1.02
N ILE A 52 1.53 -12.74 -0.01
CA ILE A 52 1.60 -13.40 -1.33
C ILE A 52 2.66 -14.51 -1.34
N THR A 53 3.83 -14.26 -0.75
CA THR A 53 4.96 -15.20 -0.84
C THR A 53 5.20 -16.03 0.41
N GLY A 54 4.54 -15.69 1.53
CA GLY A 54 4.74 -16.32 2.84
C GLY A 54 6.13 -16.06 3.46
N ARG A 55 6.96 -15.22 2.83
CA ARG A 55 8.29 -14.82 3.32
C ARG A 55 8.23 -13.49 4.06
N GLU A 56 9.20 -13.25 4.93
CA GLU A 56 9.36 -11.94 5.55
C GLU A 56 10.04 -10.95 4.60
N ASP A 57 9.44 -9.78 4.45
CA ASP A 57 10.06 -8.65 3.79
C ASP A 57 10.68 -7.70 4.82
N VAL A 58 11.93 -7.31 4.56
CA VAL A 58 12.66 -6.35 5.38
C VAL A 58 12.45 -4.96 4.82
N PHE A 59 11.79 -4.11 5.60
CA PHE A 59 11.60 -2.71 5.29
C PHE A 59 12.64 -1.85 6.01
N ARG A 60 13.20 -0.89 5.26
CA ARG A 60 14.09 0.14 5.78
C ARG A 60 13.55 1.50 5.39
N VAL A 61 13.04 2.21 6.38
CA VAL A 61 12.53 3.59 6.25
C VAL A 61 13.54 4.53 6.87
N ARG A 62 14.01 5.51 6.10
CA ARG A 62 14.91 6.56 6.58
C ARG A 62 14.20 7.90 6.47
N VAL A 63 14.12 8.59 7.59
CA VAL A 63 13.71 9.99 7.64
C VAL A 63 14.98 10.82 7.83
N GLY A 64 15.27 11.69 6.88
CA GLY A 64 16.44 12.54 6.83
C GLY A 64 16.09 14.03 6.89
N MET A 65 17.11 14.89 6.91
CA MET A 65 16.98 16.31 6.62
C MET A 65 17.89 16.56 5.41
N GLY A 66 17.34 17.13 4.36
CA GLY A 66 18.05 17.60 3.19
C GLY A 66 18.03 19.13 3.11
N PHE A 67 18.71 19.68 2.12
CA PHE A 67 18.77 21.12 1.87
C PHE A 67 17.40 21.77 1.68
N ASN A 68 16.40 21.02 1.17
CA ASN A 68 15.03 21.49 0.95
C ASN A 68 14.02 20.98 2.00
N GLY A 69 14.48 20.57 3.19
CA GLY A 69 13.62 20.11 4.28
C GLY A 69 13.68 18.61 4.54
N THR A 70 12.63 18.05 5.14
CA THR A 70 12.60 16.64 5.58
C THR A 70 12.54 15.69 4.38
N THR A 71 13.42 14.68 4.37
CA THR A 71 13.48 13.68 3.30
C THR A 71 13.03 12.31 3.79
N TYR A 72 12.42 11.53 2.90
CA TYR A 72 11.93 10.18 3.18
C TYR A 72 12.52 9.22 2.16
N SER A 73 13.06 8.10 2.63
CA SER A 73 13.55 7.01 1.79
C SER A 73 12.97 5.70 2.34
N VAL A 74 12.41 4.87 1.47
CA VAL A 74 11.81 3.58 1.81
C VAL A 74 12.40 2.51 0.91
N LYS A 75 12.94 1.46 1.52
CA LYS A 75 13.45 0.27 0.82
C LYS A 75 12.77 -1.00 1.34
N ARG A 76 12.48 -1.94 0.45
CA ARG A 76 11.96 -3.28 0.75
C ARG A 76 12.90 -4.32 0.14
N ASN A 77 13.50 -5.18 0.96
CA ASN A 77 14.47 -6.18 0.51
C ASN A 77 15.52 -5.57 -0.45
N GLU A 78 16.11 -4.44 -0.05
CA GLU A 78 17.09 -3.68 -0.83
C GLU A 78 16.56 -2.91 -2.06
N ARG A 79 15.33 -3.18 -2.53
CA ARG A 79 14.68 -2.41 -3.60
C ARG A 79 14.16 -1.08 -3.08
N VAL A 80 14.37 0.01 -3.84
CA VAL A 80 13.94 1.35 -3.45
C VAL A 80 12.48 1.56 -3.86
N LEU A 81 11.59 1.71 -2.89
CA LEU A 81 10.17 2.03 -3.11
C LEU A 81 9.92 3.53 -3.16
N LEU A 82 10.60 4.28 -2.29
CA LEU A 82 10.59 5.73 -2.27
C LEU A 82 12.04 6.19 -2.14
N GLY A 83 12.57 6.84 -3.18
CA GLY A 83 13.94 7.32 -3.20
C GLY A 83 14.03 8.80 -2.86
N THR A 84 15.16 9.21 -2.29
CA THR A 84 15.59 10.61 -2.32
C THR A 84 16.45 10.87 -3.55
N TRP A 85 16.81 12.12 -3.85
CA TRP A 85 17.72 12.44 -4.96
C TRP A 85 19.08 11.72 -4.91
N ARG A 86 19.49 11.24 -3.72
CA ARG A 86 20.71 10.43 -3.52
C ARG A 86 20.50 8.93 -3.71
N ASP A 87 19.26 8.47 -3.68
CA ASP A 87 18.95 7.07 -3.91
C ASP A 87 18.77 6.85 -5.42
N GLN A 88 19.54 5.92 -5.98
CA GLN A 88 19.28 5.42 -7.33
C GLN A 88 17.92 4.70 -7.27
N LEU A 89 16.87 5.35 -7.79
CA LEU A 89 15.54 4.76 -7.90
C LEU A 89 15.69 3.46 -8.70
N THR A 90 15.53 2.32 -8.03
CA THR A 90 15.37 1.04 -8.71
C THR A 90 14.00 1.08 -9.36
N HIS A 91 13.93 1.68 -10.55
CA HIS A 91 12.76 1.55 -11.43
C HIS A 91 12.70 0.08 -11.85
N ASP A 92 12.05 -0.76 -11.04
CA ASP A 92 11.35 -1.89 -11.65
C ASP A 92 10.27 -1.25 -12.51
N SER A 93 10.44 -1.39 -13.81
CA SER A 93 9.52 -0.87 -14.81
C SER A 93 8.10 -1.23 -14.38
N ARG A 94 7.17 -0.29 -14.49
CA ARG A 94 5.71 -0.41 -14.27
C ARG A 94 5.02 -1.56 -15.05
N ARG A 95 5.80 -2.41 -15.74
CA ARG A 95 5.41 -3.59 -16.50
C ARG A 95 5.19 -4.85 -15.64
N GLN A 96 5.40 -4.78 -14.32
CA GLN A 96 5.12 -5.89 -13.39
C GLN A 96 4.13 -5.52 -12.28
N MET A 97 3.24 -4.56 -12.51
CA MET A 97 1.92 -4.66 -11.88
C MET A 97 1.17 -5.73 -12.66
N PRO A 98 0.43 -6.67 -12.03
CA PRO A 98 -0.61 -7.40 -12.72
C PRO A 98 -1.49 -6.34 -13.38
N THR A 99 -1.42 -6.24 -14.71
CA THR A 99 -2.49 -5.61 -15.46
C THR A 99 -3.70 -6.47 -15.17
N ASP A 100 -4.56 -5.99 -14.28
CA ASP A 100 -5.94 -6.42 -14.29
C ASP A 100 -6.42 -6.10 -15.72
N ASP A 101 -6.60 -7.13 -16.55
CA ASP A 101 -7.02 -7.04 -17.97
C ASP A 101 -8.41 -6.38 -18.13
N SER A 102 -8.98 -5.86 -17.05
CA SER A 102 -10.34 -5.33 -16.95
C SER A 102 -10.44 -3.81 -17.13
N LEU A 103 -9.34 -3.06 -17.25
CA LEU A 103 -9.40 -1.59 -17.37
C LEU A 103 -8.65 -1.01 -18.58
N ASP A 104 -8.89 -1.58 -19.76
CA ASP A 104 -8.58 -0.90 -21.02
C ASP A 104 -9.63 0.18 -21.32
N LEU A 105 -9.32 1.43 -20.98
CA LEU A 105 -10.17 2.61 -21.22
C LEU A 105 -10.31 2.97 -22.71
N ASN A 106 -9.57 2.33 -23.61
CA ASN A 106 -9.68 2.52 -25.06
C ASN A 106 -10.50 1.43 -25.74
N ASN A 107 -10.90 0.38 -25.01
CA ASN A 107 -11.78 -0.64 -25.55
C ASN A 107 -13.21 -0.08 -25.58
N PRO A 108 -13.93 -0.18 -26.71
CA PRO A 108 -15.35 0.16 -26.70
C PRO A 108 -16.05 -0.70 -25.64
N PRO A 109 -17.00 -0.14 -24.86
CA PRO A 109 -17.67 -0.90 -23.82
C PRO A 109 -18.26 -2.17 -24.43
N PRO A 110 -18.12 -3.34 -23.78
CA PRO A 110 -18.73 -4.56 -24.27
C PRO A 110 -20.21 -4.29 -24.52
N ARG A 111 -20.66 -4.48 -25.76
CA ARG A 111 -22.07 -4.32 -26.14
C ARG A 111 -22.87 -5.18 -25.17
N HIS A 112 -23.71 -4.51 -24.38
CA HIS A 112 -24.66 -5.12 -23.47
C HIS A 112 -25.40 -6.21 -24.27
N ARG A 113 -25.11 -7.49 -23.97
CA ARG A 113 -26.06 -8.54 -24.31
C ARG A 113 -27.30 -8.19 -23.49
N PRO A 114 -28.51 -8.15 -24.08
CA PRO A 114 -29.71 -8.08 -23.26
C PRO A 114 -29.67 -9.26 -22.30
N ASP A 115 -29.80 -8.96 -21.01
CA ASP A 115 -29.84 -9.99 -19.97
C ASP A 115 -30.94 -11.00 -20.31
N PRO A 116 -30.71 -12.31 -20.08
CA PRO A 116 -31.80 -13.27 -20.18
C PRO A 116 -32.89 -12.86 -19.19
N GLU A 117 -34.12 -12.83 -19.69
CA GLU A 117 -35.36 -12.51 -18.96
C GLU A 117 -35.34 -13.12 -17.55
N PRO A 118 -35.66 -12.36 -16.48
CA PRO A 118 -35.63 -12.89 -15.14
C PRO A 118 -36.61 -14.06 -15.04
N ALA A 119 -36.08 -15.25 -14.76
CA ALA A 119 -36.89 -16.43 -14.49
C ALA A 119 -37.96 -16.08 -13.45
N GLN A 120 -39.22 -16.42 -13.78
CA GLN A 120 -40.36 -16.15 -12.92
C GLN A 120 -40.08 -16.61 -11.49
N ARG A 121 -40.20 -15.68 -10.54
CA ARG A 121 -40.09 -15.99 -9.12
C ARG A 121 -41.15 -17.04 -8.77
N ARG A 122 -40.72 -18.25 -8.43
CA ARG A 122 -41.59 -19.20 -7.72
C ARG A 122 -41.97 -18.55 -6.39
N ASN A 123 -43.25 -18.22 -6.23
CA ASN A 123 -43.82 -17.86 -4.94
C ASN A 123 -43.73 -19.10 -4.04
N TRP A 124 -42.86 -19.04 -3.03
CA TRP A 124 -42.89 -19.97 -1.93
C TRP A 124 -43.98 -19.49 -0.96
N SER A 125 -44.97 -20.34 -0.68
CA SER A 125 -45.99 -20.09 0.34
C SER A 125 -45.44 -20.43 1.72
N ASP A 126 -45.91 -19.71 2.74
CA ASP A 126 -45.50 -19.84 4.16
C ASP A 126 -45.69 -21.24 4.77
N GLU A 127 -46.27 -22.20 4.02
CA GLU A 127 -46.42 -23.60 4.43
C GLU A 127 -45.13 -24.43 4.25
N ASP A 128 -44.14 -23.96 3.49
CA ASP A 128 -42.90 -24.71 3.20
C ASP A 128 -41.76 -24.46 4.23
N LEU A 129 -41.99 -23.65 5.27
CA LEU A 129 -40.97 -23.23 6.24
C LEU A 129 -41.08 -23.89 7.63
N ILE A 130 -41.72 -25.06 7.75
CA ILE A 130 -41.73 -25.82 9.00
C ILE A 130 -41.32 -27.26 8.76
N VAL A 131 -40.05 -27.58 9.09
CA VAL A 131 -39.65 -28.76 9.89
C VAL A 131 -38.40 -28.41 10.68
#